data_AF-A0A936ABZ4-F1
#
_entry.id   AF-A0A936ABZ4-F1
#
_cell.length_a   1.000
_cell.length_b   1.000
_cell.length_c   1.000
_cell.angle_alpha   90.00
_cell.angle_beta   90.00
_cell.angle_gamma   90.00
#
_symmetry.space_group_name_H-M   'P 1'
#
loop_
_entity.id
_entity.type
_entity.pdbx_description
1 polymer ?
#
loop_
_entity_poly.entity_id
_entity_poly.type
_entity_poly.pdbx_seq_one_letter_code
_entity_poly.pdbx_strand_id
1 'polypeptide(L)'
;MRGLPIFLSLLMCAVSAVSAVSADDYADKFFAKVEAEALRDLDRDKPEKKIEAASRLGPQHAAQVATALAPLLAHAKAEIRLGAANALWDMAGKNGDIVNARAALNAALDDVDSEVAMNAAGALASMGVEESELAPSRLRVLQGRPQSRYVEFLAARGLIGLEPSANLMPYLLAYYFDAVEAEAQGGSDDNVELAENAIEGLVSHNDAATVPILVESLRVTPAATEFLLEQLARFDPLPADWTGLLLGFTDAGYQDTRETAFELLGKQKDPASMARWVPKAVPLLGDARLRRAGLRAMSDVAGRTTLGLEELAALTRDASALEEDRLRAVEIIVAGADTSNRDGSAEVQKAARAVWWTLCDPIIRAEKPGQPWFKACNPTSYWIIADEAERAKTLGDWLTANQNVEAKVHFLQSLEGMWSKALPAAGQIRAERSHADPSVVAAAESALNRIEPAWRERDARAAAPAKPAPPAGPEAPATGKSGKGADGASLFAAISSGDVAAVKRLVTSSNVHMPVQYAQISNAPVPIQIAINYCGIPQAAAGLPAVVTYLMSLGANPDITTPMGDALLDHAKYACPPEIMALLVQ
;
A
#
# COMPACT_ATOMS: atom_id res chain seq x y z
N MET A 1 9.38 -47.79 -45.93
CA MET A 1 10.72 -47.27 -46.29
C MET A 1 10.55 -46.19 -47.35
N ARG A 2 11.11 -44.98 -47.09
CA ARG A 2 11.22 -43.78 -47.97
C ARG A 2 9.88 -43.03 -48.21
N GLY A 3 9.72 -41.72 -48.00
CA GLY A 3 10.54 -40.60 -47.50
C GLY A 3 9.78 -39.27 -47.75
N LEU A 4 9.72 -38.37 -46.76
CA LEU A 4 9.33 -36.93 -46.86
C LEU A 4 10.47 -36.12 -47.57
N PRO A 5 10.38 -34.82 -48.00
CA PRO A 5 9.72 -33.68 -47.32
C PRO A 5 9.08 -32.56 -48.23
N ILE A 6 8.10 -31.77 -47.72
CA ILE A 6 8.15 -30.34 -47.30
C ILE A 6 8.71 -29.36 -48.35
N PHE A 7 7.90 -28.36 -48.78
CA PHE A 7 8.21 -26.91 -48.81
C PHE A 7 7.11 -26.14 -49.55
N LEU A 8 6.09 -25.69 -48.81
CA LEU A 8 5.11 -24.71 -49.27
C LEU A 8 4.96 -23.64 -48.16
N SER A 9 5.96 -22.75 -48.01
CA SER A 9 5.92 -21.61 -47.07
C SER A 9 7.04 -20.57 -47.34
N LEU A 10 7.29 -20.18 -48.60
CA LEU A 10 8.36 -19.21 -48.89
C LEU A 10 8.06 -18.20 -50.01
N LEU A 11 6.78 -17.94 -50.32
CA LEU A 11 6.42 -17.00 -51.39
C LEU A 11 5.45 -15.88 -50.97
N MET A 12 5.32 -15.59 -49.67
CA MET A 12 4.53 -14.44 -49.17
C MET A 12 5.30 -13.50 -48.23
N CYS A 13 6.60 -13.71 -47.98
CA CYS A 13 7.44 -12.76 -47.23
C CYS A 13 8.39 -11.91 -48.10
N ALA A 14 8.39 -12.09 -49.43
CA ALA A 14 9.35 -11.41 -50.31
C ALA A 14 8.83 -10.13 -50.97
N VAL A 15 7.54 -9.82 -50.90
CA VAL A 15 6.96 -8.60 -51.53
C VAL A 15 6.80 -7.44 -50.54
N SER A 16 6.86 -7.69 -49.22
CA SER A 16 6.81 -6.62 -48.21
C SER A 16 8.20 -6.11 -47.77
N ALA A 17 9.27 -6.84 -48.04
CA ALA A 17 10.63 -6.48 -47.62
C ALA A 17 11.36 -5.55 -48.62
N VAL A 18 10.93 -5.53 -49.89
CA VAL A 18 11.53 -4.67 -50.92
C VAL A 18 11.03 -3.21 -50.80
N SER A 19 9.91 -2.97 -50.13
CA SER A 19 9.30 -1.63 -49.98
C SER A 19 9.94 -0.78 -48.87
N ALA A 20 10.40 -1.42 -47.78
CA ALA A 20 10.98 -0.72 -46.63
C ALA A 20 12.40 -0.21 -46.90
N VAL A 21 13.26 -1.05 -47.50
CA VAL A 21 14.66 -0.70 -47.81
C VAL A 21 14.76 0.43 -48.86
N SER A 22 13.80 0.53 -49.79
CA SER A 22 13.78 1.64 -50.75
C SER A 22 13.30 2.95 -50.12
N ALA A 23 12.37 2.92 -49.17
CA ALA A 23 11.82 4.12 -48.56
C ALA A 23 12.85 4.85 -47.69
N ASP A 24 13.69 4.10 -46.97
CA ASP A 24 14.77 4.65 -46.14
C ASP A 24 15.86 5.34 -46.98
N ASP A 25 16.28 4.73 -48.11
CA ASP A 25 17.27 5.33 -49.02
C ASP A 25 16.76 6.61 -49.73
N TYR A 26 15.44 6.74 -49.92
CA TYR A 26 14.84 7.99 -50.41
C TYR A 26 14.77 9.08 -49.34
N ALA A 27 14.40 8.72 -48.11
CA ALA A 27 14.37 9.65 -46.98
C ALA A 27 15.77 10.22 -46.71
N ASP A 28 16.79 9.36 -46.65
CA ASP A 28 18.18 9.77 -46.41
C ASP A 28 18.69 10.71 -47.50
N LYS A 29 18.44 10.40 -48.78
CA LYS A 29 18.81 11.28 -49.90
C LYS A 29 18.05 12.60 -49.88
N PHE A 30 16.78 12.58 -49.47
CA PHE A 30 15.98 13.80 -49.33
C PHE A 30 16.54 14.70 -48.23
N PHE A 31 16.80 14.17 -47.03
CA PHE A 31 17.36 14.94 -45.92
C PHE A 31 18.78 15.43 -46.24
N ALA A 32 19.63 14.61 -46.84
CA ALA A 32 20.97 15.03 -47.28
C ALA A 32 20.91 16.17 -48.31
N LYS A 33 19.91 16.16 -49.21
CA LYS A 33 19.69 17.25 -50.16
C LYS A 33 19.21 18.53 -49.46
N VAL A 34 18.23 18.42 -48.56
CA VAL A 34 17.71 19.55 -47.78
C VAL A 34 18.83 20.18 -46.95
N GLU A 35 19.66 19.36 -46.30
CA GLU A 35 20.83 19.79 -45.54
C GLU A 35 21.84 20.52 -46.42
N ALA A 36 22.19 19.95 -47.59
CA ALA A 36 23.12 20.58 -48.53
C ALA A 36 22.60 21.89 -49.15
N GLU A 37 21.28 22.05 -49.27
CA GLU A 37 20.64 23.30 -49.69
C GLU A 37 20.64 24.33 -48.54
N ALA A 38 20.34 23.90 -47.31
CA ALA A 38 20.37 24.76 -46.13
C ALA A 38 21.80 25.29 -45.87
N LEU A 39 22.84 24.47 -45.95
CA LEU A 39 24.23 24.91 -45.85
C LEU A 39 24.58 25.97 -46.90
N ARG A 40 24.13 25.78 -48.14
CA ARG A 40 24.31 26.77 -49.21
C ARG A 40 23.58 28.08 -48.94
N ASP A 41 22.39 28.03 -48.35
CA ASP A 41 21.61 29.21 -47.99
C ASP A 41 22.21 29.94 -46.78
N LEU A 42 22.85 29.22 -45.85
CA LEU A 42 23.56 29.78 -44.70
C LEU A 42 24.75 30.67 -45.11
N ASP A 43 25.42 30.31 -46.23
CA ASP A 43 26.53 31.08 -46.82
C ASP A 43 26.09 32.29 -47.65
N ARG A 44 24.78 32.42 -47.96
CA ARG A 44 24.28 33.54 -48.78
C ARG A 44 24.25 34.84 -47.99
N ASP A 45 24.55 35.95 -48.65
CA ASP A 45 24.46 37.30 -48.08
C ASP A 45 23.01 37.84 -48.04
N LYS A 46 22.10 37.04 -47.47
CA LYS A 46 20.69 37.40 -47.26
C LYS A 46 20.25 36.95 -45.87
N PRO A 47 20.02 37.87 -44.91
CA PRO A 47 19.71 37.54 -43.52
C PRO A 47 18.56 36.56 -43.35
N GLU A 48 17.45 36.77 -44.07
CA GLU A 48 16.26 35.93 -43.99
C GLU A 48 16.56 34.49 -44.43
N LYS A 49 17.42 34.32 -45.44
CA LYS A 49 17.81 32.99 -45.94
C LYS A 49 18.72 32.25 -44.98
N LYS A 50 19.60 32.96 -44.25
CA LYS A 50 20.42 32.36 -43.20
C LYS A 50 19.57 31.83 -42.04
N ILE A 51 18.57 32.62 -41.62
CA ILE A 51 17.64 32.24 -40.56
C ILE A 51 16.79 31.03 -40.99
N GLU A 52 16.21 31.07 -42.19
CA GLU A 52 15.43 29.95 -42.75
C GLU A 52 16.29 28.68 -42.86
N ALA A 53 17.55 28.80 -43.31
CA ALA A 53 18.49 27.69 -43.38
C ALA A 53 18.75 27.05 -42.02
N ALA A 54 18.96 27.85 -40.97
CA ALA A 54 19.23 27.36 -39.63
C ALA A 54 18.11 26.45 -39.09
N SER A 55 16.83 26.75 -39.38
CA SER A 55 15.69 25.92 -38.97
C SER A 55 15.69 24.49 -39.56
N ARG A 56 16.43 24.28 -40.65
CA ARG A 56 16.53 23.00 -41.37
C ARG A 56 17.80 22.21 -41.02
N LEU A 57 18.69 22.80 -40.24
CA LEU A 57 19.96 22.18 -39.86
C LEU A 57 19.86 21.55 -38.48
N GLY A 58 20.53 20.41 -38.32
CA GLY A 58 20.66 19.72 -37.04
C GLY A 58 21.79 20.28 -36.17
N PRO A 59 21.87 19.86 -34.89
CA PRO A 59 22.87 20.36 -33.93
C PRO A 59 24.32 20.12 -34.34
N GLN A 60 24.59 19.16 -35.23
CA GLN A 60 25.93 18.92 -35.80
C GLN A 60 26.48 20.12 -36.58
N HIS A 61 25.63 21.04 -37.04
CA HIS A 61 26.01 22.26 -37.76
C HIS A 61 25.96 23.53 -36.89
N ALA A 62 25.71 23.38 -35.59
CA ALA A 62 25.49 24.51 -34.68
C ALA A 62 26.62 25.55 -34.71
N ALA A 63 27.89 25.13 -34.81
CA ALA A 63 29.01 26.06 -34.88
C ALA A 63 29.01 26.93 -36.16
N GLN A 64 28.60 26.35 -37.30
CA GLN A 64 28.46 27.07 -38.56
C GLN A 64 27.27 28.02 -38.50
N VAL A 65 26.12 27.54 -37.99
CA VAL A 65 24.93 28.37 -37.76
C VAL A 65 25.25 29.54 -36.84
N ALA A 66 25.93 29.29 -35.73
CA ALA A 66 26.33 30.32 -34.77
C ALA A 66 27.20 31.39 -35.41
N THR A 67 28.19 30.99 -36.20
CA THR A 67 29.08 31.91 -36.92
C THR A 67 28.32 32.76 -37.93
N ALA A 68 27.37 32.16 -38.66
CA ALA A 68 26.59 32.84 -39.68
C ALA A 68 25.53 33.79 -39.11
N LEU A 69 24.92 33.45 -37.96
CA LEU A 69 23.82 34.20 -37.34
C LEU A 69 24.27 35.22 -36.29
N ALA A 70 25.42 35.06 -35.64
CA ALA A 70 25.88 36.00 -34.62
C ALA A 70 25.92 37.47 -35.09
N PRO A 71 26.37 37.81 -36.33
CA PRO A 71 26.31 39.19 -36.82
C PRO A 71 24.89 39.74 -36.99
N LEU A 72 23.90 38.86 -37.20
CA LEU A 72 22.51 39.25 -37.42
C LEU A 72 21.81 39.69 -36.14
N LEU A 73 22.35 39.35 -34.96
CA LEU A 73 21.89 39.87 -33.67
C LEU A 73 22.08 41.38 -33.51
N ALA A 74 22.88 42.03 -34.36
CA ALA A 74 23.05 43.48 -34.39
C ALA A 74 22.36 44.13 -35.61
N HIS A 75 21.50 43.41 -36.31
CA HIS A 75 20.85 43.88 -37.53
C HIS A 75 19.84 45.03 -37.24
N ALA A 76 19.73 45.98 -38.17
CA ALA A 76 18.87 47.16 -37.98
C ALA A 76 17.37 46.82 -37.80
N LYS A 77 16.90 45.77 -38.46
CA LYS A 77 15.51 45.27 -38.36
C LYS A 77 15.34 44.31 -37.19
N ALA A 78 14.35 44.55 -36.34
CA ALA A 78 14.07 43.72 -35.15
C ALA A 78 13.71 42.28 -35.51
N GLU A 79 12.98 42.07 -36.60
CA GLU A 79 12.55 40.74 -37.06
C GLU A 79 13.73 39.84 -37.44
N ILE A 80 14.81 40.44 -37.96
CA ILE A 80 16.05 39.71 -38.29
C ILE A 80 16.83 39.37 -37.02
N ARG A 81 16.89 40.30 -36.05
CA ARG A 81 17.54 40.02 -34.76
C ARG A 81 16.82 38.91 -34.01
N LEU A 82 15.49 38.98 -33.99
CA LEU A 82 14.64 37.95 -33.38
C LEU A 82 14.83 36.60 -34.06
N GLY A 83 14.73 36.54 -35.39
CA GLY A 83 14.93 35.29 -36.12
C GLY A 83 16.31 34.67 -35.89
N ALA A 84 17.35 35.50 -35.78
CA ALA A 84 18.69 35.05 -35.42
C ALA A 84 18.75 34.52 -33.97
N ALA A 85 18.20 35.26 -32.99
CA ALA A 85 18.18 34.86 -31.59
C ALA A 85 17.40 33.56 -31.37
N ASN A 86 16.22 33.43 -31.98
CA ASN A 86 15.38 32.22 -31.91
C ASN A 86 16.11 31.00 -32.50
N ALA A 87 16.70 31.13 -33.70
CA ALA A 87 17.43 30.03 -34.32
C ALA A 87 18.67 29.60 -33.51
N LEU A 88 19.34 30.54 -32.84
CA LEU A 88 20.45 30.23 -31.93
C LEU A 88 19.96 29.51 -30.67
N TRP A 89 18.83 29.94 -30.10
CA TRP A 89 18.23 29.27 -28.96
C TRP A 89 17.77 27.84 -29.30
N ASP A 90 17.09 27.65 -30.43
CA ASP A 90 16.70 26.32 -30.93
C ASP A 90 17.91 25.39 -31.10
N MET A 91 19.05 25.93 -31.54
CA MET A 91 20.29 25.15 -31.67
C MET A 91 20.89 24.80 -30.32
N ALA A 92 20.96 25.76 -29.39
CA ALA A 92 21.44 25.51 -28.05
C ALA A 92 20.58 24.47 -27.32
N GLY A 93 19.25 24.56 -27.43
CA GLY A 93 18.30 23.62 -26.82
C GLY A 93 18.43 22.18 -27.35
N LYS A 94 18.96 22.00 -28.56
CA LYS A 94 19.29 20.68 -29.16
C LYS A 94 20.71 20.22 -28.84
N ASN A 95 21.35 20.80 -27.82
CA ASN A 95 22.75 20.58 -27.43
C ASN A 95 23.76 20.92 -28.54
N GLY A 96 23.42 21.86 -29.42
CA GLY A 96 24.34 22.38 -30.44
C GLY A 96 25.39 23.32 -29.84
N ASP A 97 26.64 23.19 -30.26
CA ASP A 97 27.70 24.13 -29.87
C ASP A 97 27.57 25.46 -30.61
N ILE A 98 27.06 26.46 -29.90
CA ILE A 98 26.92 27.84 -30.40
C ILE A 98 27.88 28.83 -29.70
N VAL A 99 29.00 28.36 -29.13
CA VAL A 99 29.93 29.20 -28.35
C VAL A 99 30.39 30.47 -29.08
N ASN A 100 30.52 30.40 -30.41
CA ASN A 100 30.91 31.53 -31.25
C ASN A 100 29.91 32.70 -31.23
N ALA A 101 28.63 32.45 -30.88
CA ALA A 101 27.62 33.49 -30.76
C ALA A 101 27.57 34.14 -29.38
N ARG A 102 28.28 33.62 -28.37
CA ARG A 102 28.18 34.06 -26.95
C ARG A 102 28.30 35.57 -26.78
N ALA A 103 29.31 36.19 -27.38
CA ALA A 103 29.54 37.63 -27.25
C ALA A 103 28.39 38.47 -27.85
N ALA A 104 27.85 38.05 -28.99
CA ALA A 104 26.74 38.72 -29.64
C ALA A 104 25.42 38.52 -28.87
N LEU A 105 25.19 37.32 -28.32
CA LEU A 105 24.05 37.02 -27.46
C LEU A 105 24.10 37.84 -26.16
N ASN A 106 25.26 37.97 -25.54
CA ASN A 106 25.43 38.84 -24.36
C ASN A 106 25.07 40.29 -24.66
N ALA A 107 25.44 40.80 -25.85
CA ALA A 107 25.03 42.16 -26.26
C ALA A 107 23.52 42.25 -26.51
N ALA A 108 22.90 41.19 -27.07
CA ALA A 108 21.47 41.12 -27.34
C ALA A 108 20.60 41.04 -26.06
N LEU A 109 21.17 40.73 -24.89
CA LEU A 109 20.46 40.86 -23.60
C LEU A 109 19.99 42.30 -23.32
N ASP A 110 20.66 43.29 -23.92
CA ASP A 110 20.33 44.71 -23.81
C ASP A 110 19.52 45.24 -25.01
N ASP A 111 18.99 44.35 -25.87
CA ASP A 111 18.16 44.77 -27.00
C ASP A 111 16.92 45.54 -26.53
N VAL A 112 16.52 46.53 -27.34
CA VAL A 112 15.30 47.32 -27.08
C VAL A 112 14.04 46.51 -27.31
N ASP A 113 14.13 45.47 -28.13
CA ASP A 113 13.07 44.50 -28.38
C ASP A 113 13.15 43.36 -27.36
N SER A 114 12.10 43.22 -26.55
CA SER A 114 12.06 42.25 -25.46
C SER A 114 12.02 40.81 -25.96
N GLU A 115 11.49 40.53 -27.16
CA GLU A 115 11.54 39.19 -27.74
C GLU A 115 12.97 38.80 -28.09
N VAL A 116 13.74 39.73 -28.66
CA VAL A 116 15.16 39.51 -28.94
C VAL A 116 15.93 39.24 -27.65
N ALA A 117 15.72 40.06 -26.62
CA ALA A 117 16.40 39.91 -25.33
C ALA A 117 16.08 38.55 -24.66
N MET A 118 14.81 38.11 -24.67
CA MET A 118 14.41 36.83 -24.05
C MET A 118 14.90 35.61 -24.83
N ASN A 119 14.90 35.66 -26.17
CA ASN A 119 15.49 34.59 -26.97
C ASN A 119 17.02 34.52 -26.76
N ALA A 120 17.68 35.67 -26.65
CA ALA A 120 19.11 35.71 -26.35
C ALA A 120 19.42 35.14 -24.95
N ALA A 121 18.63 35.50 -23.94
CA ALA A 121 18.74 34.93 -22.60
C ALA A 121 18.48 33.41 -22.59
N GLY A 122 17.48 32.94 -23.34
CA GLY A 122 17.18 31.51 -23.51
C GLY A 122 18.36 30.76 -24.13
N ALA A 123 18.95 31.27 -25.21
CA ALA A 123 20.13 30.69 -25.84
C ALA A 123 21.31 30.61 -24.85
N LEU A 124 21.59 31.69 -24.11
CA LEU A 124 22.67 31.73 -23.12
C LEU A 124 22.44 30.75 -21.96
N ALA A 125 21.21 30.65 -21.45
CA ALA A 125 20.86 29.67 -20.43
C ALA A 125 21.09 28.22 -20.92
N SER A 126 20.67 27.91 -22.16
CA SER A 126 20.94 26.61 -22.80
C SER A 126 22.44 26.35 -23.03
N MET A 127 23.27 27.40 -23.08
CA MET A 127 24.73 27.30 -23.09
C MET A 127 25.36 27.18 -21.69
N GLY A 128 24.55 27.03 -20.64
CA GLY A 128 25.00 26.91 -19.25
C GLY A 128 25.46 28.23 -18.63
N VAL A 129 24.97 29.38 -19.09
CA VAL A 129 25.14 30.64 -18.36
C VAL A 129 24.23 30.62 -17.13
N GLU A 130 24.78 30.99 -15.98
CA GLU A 130 24.05 31.02 -14.71
C GLU A 130 22.86 31.99 -14.76
N GLU A 131 21.72 31.57 -14.22
CA GLU A 131 20.47 32.34 -14.30
C GLU A 131 20.59 33.72 -13.63
N SER A 132 21.43 33.85 -12.60
CA SER A 132 21.71 35.12 -11.93
C SER A 132 22.37 36.16 -12.84
N GLU A 133 23.14 35.73 -13.84
CA GLU A 133 23.75 36.64 -14.82
C GLU A 133 22.71 37.17 -15.83
N LEU A 134 21.66 36.39 -16.07
CA LEU A 134 20.59 36.70 -17.02
C LEU A 134 19.45 37.51 -16.37
N ALA A 135 19.34 37.46 -15.04
CA ALA A 135 18.27 38.10 -14.27
C ALA A 135 18.07 39.60 -14.56
N PRO A 136 19.11 40.45 -14.68
CA PRO A 136 18.91 41.89 -14.93
C PRO A 136 18.18 42.18 -16.25
N SER A 137 18.39 41.36 -17.29
CA SER A 137 17.70 41.50 -18.58
C SER A 137 16.23 41.08 -18.46
N ARG A 138 15.97 39.93 -17.84
CA ARG A 138 14.61 39.43 -17.61
C ARG A 138 13.78 40.38 -16.74
N LEU A 139 14.38 40.92 -15.68
CA LEU A 139 13.71 41.89 -14.82
C LEU A 139 13.36 43.17 -15.58
N ARG A 140 14.25 43.64 -16.47
CA ARG A 140 13.97 44.79 -17.34
C ARG A 140 12.80 44.55 -18.27
N VAL A 141 12.66 43.34 -18.80
CA VAL A 141 11.50 42.94 -19.62
C VAL A 141 10.22 43.03 -18.81
N LEU A 142 10.17 42.46 -17.60
CA LEU A 142 8.97 42.51 -16.74
C LEU A 142 8.62 43.92 -16.24
N GLN A 143 9.62 44.77 -16.00
CA GLN A 143 9.44 46.16 -15.56
C GLN A 143 9.21 47.14 -16.72
N GLY A 144 9.33 46.66 -17.96
CA GLY A 144 9.22 47.44 -19.17
C GLY A 144 7.77 47.79 -19.53
N ARG A 145 7.54 48.07 -20.82
CA ARG A 145 6.18 48.17 -21.35
C ARG A 145 5.55 46.76 -21.39
N PRO A 146 4.23 46.61 -21.26
CA PRO A 146 3.56 45.33 -21.45
C PRO A 146 3.98 44.66 -22.75
N GLN A 147 4.30 43.37 -22.69
CA GLN A 147 4.75 42.57 -23.84
C GLN A 147 3.72 41.49 -24.18
N SER A 148 4.06 40.60 -25.11
CA SER A 148 3.28 39.37 -25.28
C SER A 148 3.43 38.50 -24.02
N ARG A 149 2.35 37.78 -23.65
CA ARG A 149 2.36 36.91 -22.46
C ARG A 149 3.45 35.85 -22.50
N TYR A 150 3.81 35.37 -23.70
CA TYR A 150 4.92 34.44 -23.87
C TYR A 150 6.27 35.05 -23.46
N VAL A 151 6.54 36.30 -23.85
CA VAL A 151 7.78 37.01 -23.47
C VAL A 151 7.85 37.24 -21.97
N GLU A 152 6.74 37.68 -21.38
CA GLU A 152 6.63 37.88 -19.93
C GLU A 152 6.78 36.55 -19.18
N PHE A 153 6.21 35.46 -19.70
CA PHE A 153 6.38 34.11 -19.17
C PHE A 153 7.85 33.65 -19.20
N LEU A 154 8.54 33.81 -20.33
CA LEU A 154 9.96 33.44 -20.43
C LEU A 154 10.83 34.22 -19.44
N ALA A 155 10.56 35.52 -19.29
CA ALA A 155 11.24 36.36 -18.32
C ALA A 155 10.97 35.89 -16.89
N ALA A 156 9.70 35.68 -16.53
CA ALA A 156 9.31 35.27 -15.18
C ALA A 156 9.81 33.87 -14.81
N ARG A 157 9.72 32.91 -15.74
CA ARG A 157 10.23 31.54 -15.54
C ARG A 157 11.73 31.54 -15.22
N GLY A 158 12.51 32.33 -15.95
CA GLY A 158 13.95 32.45 -15.72
C GLY A 158 14.33 33.27 -14.48
N LEU A 159 13.37 33.82 -13.74
CA LEU A 159 13.59 34.55 -12.48
C LEU A 159 13.17 33.73 -11.25
N ILE A 160 12.65 32.51 -11.43
CA ILE A 160 12.29 31.62 -10.33
C ILE A 160 13.52 31.37 -9.45
N GLY A 161 13.39 31.67 -8.16
CA GLY A 161 14.47 31.53 -7.17
C GLY A 161 15.40 32.74 -7.08
N LEU A 162 15.22 33.73 -7.94
CA LEU A 162 15.98 34.98 -7.95
C LEU A 162 15.11 36.18 -7.52
N GLU A 163 13.81 36.14 -7.83
CA GLU A 163 12.84 37.16 -7.45
C GLU A 163 11.73 36.59 -6.54
N PRO A 164 11.05 37.44 -5.74
CA PRO A 164 9.91 37.00 -4.93
C PRO A 164 8.84 36.31 -5.78
N SER A 165 8.43 35.12 -5.37
CA SER A 165 7.46 34.28 -6.11
C SER A 165 6.15 35.01 -6.39
N ALA A 166 5.66 35.81 -5.45
CA ALA A 166 4.45 36.61 -5.63
C ALA A 166 4.55 37.63 -6.79
N ASN A 167 5.75 38.11 -7.12
CA ASN A 167 5.94 39.04 -8.25
C ASN A 167 5.95 38.33 -9.60
N LEU A 168 6.31 37.05 -9.62
CA LEU A 168 6.45 36.27 -10.86
C LEU A 168 5.14 35.54 -11.21
N MET A 169 4.40 35.09 -10.21
CA MET A 169 3.19 34.27 -10.36
C MET A 169 2.16 34.83 -11.37
N PRO A 170 1.85 36.15 -11.40
CA PRO A 170 0.88 36.68 -12.35
C PRO A 170 1.25 36.43 -13.82
N TYR A 171 2.53 36.49 -14.16
CA TYR A 171 3.02 36.26 -15.53
C TYR A 171 2.96 34.78 -15.91
N LEU A 172 3.27 33.88 -14.97
CA LEU A 172 3.16 32.43 -15.19
C LEU A 172 1.71 32.01 -15.40
N LEU A 173 0.79 32.52 -14.56
CA LEU A 173 -0.64 32.23 -14.68
C LEU A 173 -1.26 32.80 -15.96
N ALA A 174 -0.87 34.02 -16.36
CA ALA A 174 -1.38 34.63 -17.58
C ALA A 174 -1.07 33.79 -18.83
N TYR A 175 0.13 33.21 -18.89
CA TYR A 175 0.50 32.30 -19.98
C TYR A 175 -0.17 30.93 -19.84
N TYR A 176 -0.22 30.37 -18.63
CA TYR A 176 -0.92 29.11 -18.37
C TYR A 176 -2.38 29.15 -18.83
N PHE A 177 -3.11 30.21 -18.51
CA PHE A 177 -4.51 30.34 -18.91
C PHE A 177 -4.69 30.41 -20.43
N ASP A 178 -3.83 31.14 -21.14
CA ASP A 178 -3.86 31.13 -22.62
C ASP A 178 -3.53 29.75 -23.18
N ALA A 179 -2.57 29.03 -22.59
CA ALA A 179 -2.18 27.70 -23.02
C ALA A 179 -3.33 26.70 -22.84
N VAL A 180 -3.99 26.70 -21.68
CA VAL A 180 -5.15 25.84 -21.38
C VAL A 180 -6.34 26.17 -22.29
N GLU A 181 -6.62 27.45 -22.52
CA GLU A 181 -7.70 27.85 -23.43
C GLU A 181 -7.41 27.45 -24.88
N ALA A 182 -6.14 27.54 -25.31
CA ALA A 182 -5.71 27.11 -26.63
C ALA A 182 -5.80 25.58 -26.78
N GLU A 183 -5.33 24.82 -25.79
CA GLU A 183 -5.38 23.35 -25.77
C GLU A 183 -6.81 22.83 -25.83
N ALA A 184 -7.75 23.44 -25.09
CA ALA A 184 -9.19 23.18 -25.21
C ALA A 184 -9.76 23.41 -26.63
N GLN A 185 -9.07 24.17 -27.47
CA GLN A 185 -9.41 24.45 -28.86
C GLN A 185 -8.57 23.65 -29.87
N GLY A 186 -7.79 22.66 -29.41
CA GLY A 186 -6.90 21.84 -30.24
C GLY A 186 -5.48 22.39 -30.39
N GLY A 187 -5.06 23.30 -29.50
CA GLY A 187 -3.68 23.75 -29.35
C GLY A 187 -2.76 22.67 -28.76
N SER A 188 -1.46 22.98 -28.69
CA SER A 188 -0.42 22.07 -28.17
C SER A 188 -0.51 21.94 -26.65
N ASP A 189 -0.50 20.70 -26.15
CA ASP A 189 -0.35 20.35 -24.74
C ASP A 189 1.04 20.71 -24.19
N ASP A 190 2.07 20.69 -25.03
CA ASP A 190 3.43 21.13 -24.68
C ASP A 190 3.47 22.51 -24.00
N ASN A 191 2.60 23.45 -24.41
CA ASN A 191 2.55 24.79 -23.82
C ASN A 191 1.92 24.79 -22.42
N VAL A 192 0.95 23.91 -22.20
CA VAL A 192 0.33 23.69 -20.88
C VAL A 192 1.38 23.09 -19.96
N GLU A 193 2.03 22.01 -20.37
CA GLU A 193 3.09 21.34 -19.60
C GLU A 193 4.25 22.30 -19.27
N LEU A 194 4.65 23.15 -20.22
CA LEU A 194 5.68 24.15 -20.00
C LEU A 194 5.32 25.15 -18.90
N ALA A 195 4.06 25.60 -18.89
CA ALA A 195 3.54 26.55 -17.91
C ALA A 195 3.36 25.90 -16.53
N GLU A 196 2.84 24.68 -16.49
CA GLU A 196 2.67 23.89 -15.27
C GLU A 196 4.01 23.67 -14.58
N ASN A 197 5.03 23.20 -15.31
CA ASN A 197 6.38 23.02 -14.78
C ASN A 197 6.97 24.30 -14.16
N ALA A 198 6.69 25.46 -14.76
CA ALA A 198 7.14 26.74 -14.21
C ALA A 198 6.40 27.12 -12.92
N ILE A 199 5.07 26.94 -12.90
CA ILE A 199 4.26 27.19 -11.70
C ILE A 199 4.66 26.24 -10.57
N GLU A 200 4.85 24.96 -10.86
CA GLU A 200 5.30 23.96 -9.90
C GLU A 200 6.68 24.28 -9.33
N GLY A 201 7.62 24.67 -10.19
CA GLY A 201 8.95 25.11 -9.79
C GLY A 201 8.88 26.30 -8.82
N LEU A 202 8.03 27.28 -9.12
CA LEU A 202 7.82 28.45 -8.26
C LEU A 202 7.13 28.08 -6.94
N VAL A 203 6.08 27.24 -6.97
CA VAL A 203 5.34 26.78 -5.79
C VAL A 203 6.22 25.97 -4.85
N SER A 204 7.23 25.26 -5.37
CA SER A 204 8.19 24.49 -4.55
C SER A 204 8.98 25.35 -3.55
N HIS A 205 9.06 26.67 -3.76
CA HIS A 205 9.70 27.61 -2.83
C HIS A 205 8.83 27.95 -1.62
N ASN A 206 7.55 27.52 -1.59
CA ASN A 206 6.63 27.66 -0.47
C ASN A 206 6.48 29.12 0.03
N ASP A 207 6.48 30.09 -0.88
CA ASP A 207 6.27 31.50 -0.55
C ASP A 207 4.79 31.79 -0.28
N ALA A 208 4.44 31.98 0.99
CA ALA A 208 3.08 32.26 1.45
C ALA A 208 2.42 33.47 0.77
N ALA A 209 3.19 34.44 0.27
CA ALA A 209 2.64 35.58 -0.47
C ALA A 209 2.01 35.19 -1.83
N THR A 210 2.31 33.98 -2.33
CA THR A 210 1.77 33.43 -3.58
C THR A 210 0.37 32.83 -3.38
N VAL A 211 0.03 32.40 -2.16
CA VAL A 211 -1.24 31.73 -1.86
C VAL A 211 -2.47 32.58 -2.24
N PRO A 212 -2.58 33.87 -1.85
CA PRO A 212 -3.73 34.69 -2.24
C PRO A 212 -3.90 34.82 -3.76
N ILE A 213 -2.78 34.88 -4.51
CA ILE A 213 -2.78 35.01 -5.97
C ILE A 213 -3.34 33.74 -6.60
N LEU A 214 -2.88 32.57 -6.17
CA LEU A 214 -3.40 31.28 -6.64
C LEU A 214 -4.89 31.09 -6.28
N VAL A 215 -5.30 31.47 -5.06
CA VAL A 215 -6.70 31.38 -4.62
C VAL A 215 -7.62 32.26 -5.48
N GLU A 216 -7.22 33.49 -5.78
CA GLU A 216 -7.98 34.38 -6.68
C GLU A 216 -8.09 33.80 -8.09
N SER A 217 -7.03 33.13 -8.53
CA SER A 217 -6.87 32.55 -9.86
C SER A 217 -7.73 31.32 -10.12
N LEU A 218 -8.19 30.63 -9.07
CA LEU A 218 -9.07 29.45 -9.20
C LEU A 218 -10.38 29.72 -9.97
N ARG A 219 -10.81 30.99 -10.07
CA ARG A 219 -12.07 31.40 -10.70
C ARG A 219 -11.91 31.94 -12.12
N VAL A 220 -10.68 32.01 -12.64
CA VAL A 220 -10.39 32.63 -13.94
C VAL A 220 -10.74 31.68 -15.07
N THR A 221 -10.10 30.50 -15.11
CA THR A 221 -10.28 29.51 -16.16
C THR A 221 -10.65 28.16 -15.52
N PRO A 222 -11.89 27.65 -15.69
CA PRO A 222 -12.31 26.43 -15.01
C PRO A 222 -11.49 25.17 -15.34
N ALA A 223 -10.97 25.07 -16.56
CA ALA A 223 -10.09 23.97 -16.97
C ALA A 223 -8.74 23.97 -16.22
N ALA A 224 -8.31 25.12 -15.70
CA ALA A 224 -7.10 25.25 -14.89
C ALA A 224 -7.34 24.97 -13.40
N THR A 225 -8.60 24.92 -12.94
CA THR A 225 -8.91 24.89 -11.51
C THR A 225 -8.37 23.64 -10.82
N GLU A 226 -8.39 22.48 -11.48
CA GLU A 226 -7.85 21.23 -10.95
C GLU A 226 -6.38 21.37 -10.57
N PHE A 227 -5.53 21.69 -11.55
CA PHE A 227 -4.09 21.89 -11.35
C PHE A 227 -3.82 22.92 -10.25
N LEU A 228 -4.51 24.06 -10.27
CA LEU A 228 -4.32 25.11 -9.26
C LEU A 228 -4.71 24.67 -7.84
N LEU A 229 -5.74 23.83 -7.67
CA LEU A 229 -6.08 23.24 -6.36
C LEU A 229 -4.97 22.31 -5.87
N GLU A 230 -4.38 21.51 -6.77
CA GLU A 230 -3.25 20.66 -6.44
C GLU A 230 -2.03 21.47 -6.02
N GLN A 231 -1.74 22.57 -6.72
CA GLN A 231 -0.64 23.45 -6.35
C GLN A 231 -0.86 24.11 -4.98
N LEU A 232 -2.08 24.54 -4.67
CA LEU A 232 -2.42 25.09 -3.34
C LEU A 232 -2.25 24.05 -2.22
N ALA A 233 -2.48 22.77 -2.51
CA ALA A 233 -2.32 21.69 -1.53
C ALA A 233 -0.86 21.40 -1.16
N ARG A 234 0.12 21.96 -1.89
CA ARG A 234 1.56 21.77 -1.65
C ARG A 234 2.15 22.76 -0.64
N PHE A 235 1.42 23.80 -0.26
CA PHE A 235 1.90 24.81 0.68
C PHE A 235 1.90 24.30 2.12
N ASP A 236 2.91 24.72 2.89
CA ASP A 236 3.01 24.50 4.34
C ASP A 236 3.27 25.84 5.07
N PRO A 237 2.32 26.37 5.85
CA PRO A 237 1.00 25.80 6.12
C PRO A 237 0.07 25.89 4.90
N LEU A 238 -0.95 25.02 4.90
CA LEU A 238 -2.05 25.06 3.93
C LEU A 238 -2.77 26.43 3.93
N PRO A 239 -3.48 26.79 2.83
CA PRO A 239 -4.27 28.01 2.77
C PRO A 239 -5.26 28.17 3.93
N ALA A 240 -5.55 29.42 4.31
CA ALA A 240 -6.53 29.70 5.35
C ALA A 240 -7.92 29.17 4.97
N ASP A 241 -8.61 28.53 5.93
CA ASP A 241 -9.87 27.79 5.72
C ASP A 241 -9.82 26.85 4.51
N TRP A 242 -8.72 26.10 4.36
CA TRP A 242 -8.51 25.16 3.25
C TRP A 242 -9.72 24.24 3.00
N THR A 243 -10.29 23.67 4.06
CA THR A 243 -11.52 22.86 3.95
C THR A 243 -12.69 23.66 3.36
N GLY A 244 -12.90 24.91 3.78
CA GLY A 244 -13.94 25.77 3.23
C GLY A 244 -13.71 26.13 1.76
N LEU A 245 -12.46 26.38 1.38
CA LEU A 245 -12.07 26.63 0.01
C LEU A 245 -12.40 25.42 -0.88
N LEU A 246 -11.95 24.23 -0.51
CA LEU A 246 -12.23 22.99 -1.25
C LEU A 246 -13.73 22.68 -1.35
N LEU A 247 -14.49 22.91 -0.26
CA LEU A 247 -15.94 22.75 -0.27
C LEU A 247 -16.63 23.63 -1.32
N GLY A 248 -16.09 24.83 -1.60
CA GLY A 248 -16.57 25.71 -2.66
C GLY A 248 -16.49 25.10 -4.07
N PHE A 249 -15.61 24.11 -4.27
CA PHE A 249 -15.40 23.44 -5.56
C PHE A 249 -16.08 22.05 -5.65
N THR A 250 -16.70 21.57 -4.57
CA THR A 250 -17.44 20.28 -4.58
C THR A 250 -18.69 20.30 -5.47
N ASP A 251 -19.24 21.50 -5.68
CA ASP A 251 -20.43 21.75 -6.50
C ASP A 251 -20.08 22.43 -7.84
N ALA A 252 -18.80 22.46 -8.23
CA ALA A 252 -18.34 23.06 -9.49
C ALA A 252 -18.91 22.32 -10.73
N GLY A 253 -19.01 23.00 -11.88
CA GLY A 253 -19.59 22.42 -13.09
C GLY A 253 -18.73 21.32 -13.75
N TYR A 254 -17.44 21.30 -13.48
CA TYR A 254 -16.46 20.41 -14.10
C TYR A 254 -16.19 19.19 -13.22
N GLN A 255 -16.21 18.00 -13.82
CA GLN A 255 -16.06 16.74 -13.09
C GLN A 255 -14.71 16.65 -12.39
N ASP A 256 -13.61 16.88 -13.12
CA ASP A 256 -12.25 16.71 -12.58
C ASP A 256 -11.97 17.65 -11.40
N THR A 257 -12.43 18.91 -11.50
CA THR A 257 -12.38 19.85 -10.37
C THR A 257 -13.07 19.32 -9.11
N ARG A 258 -14.25 18.68 -9.26
CA ARG A 258 -14.97 18.11 -8.11
C ARG A 258 -14.23 16.90 -7.55
N GLU A 259 -13.72 16.03 -8.41
CA GLU A 259 -12.96 14.84 -8.00
C GLU A 259 -11.72 15.24 -7.20
N THR A 260 -10.93 16.19 -7.72
CA THR A 260 -9.75 16.74 -7.07
C THR A 260 -10.10 17.43 -5.76
N ALA A 261 -11.20 18.20 -5.71
CA ALA A 261 -11.67 18.78 -4.46
C ALA A 261 -11.99 17.71 -3.39
N PHE A 262 -12.69 16.63 -3.76
CA PHE A 262 -13.00 15.54 -2.83
C PHE A 262 -11.77 14.72 -2.42
N GLU A 263 -10.82 14.52 -3.33
CA GLU A 263 -9.54 13.90 -2.98
C GLU A 263 -8.79 14.73 -1.93
N LEU A 264 -8.67 16.04 -2.14
CA LEU A 264 -7.97 16.93 -1.22
C LEU A 264 -8.72 17.07 0.12
N LEU A 265 -10.05 16.96 0.11
CA LEU A 265 -10.89 16.89 1.32
C LEU A 265 -10.65 15.59 2.10
N GLY A 266 -10.48 14.45 1.44
CA GLY A 266 -10.15 13.17 2.07
C GLY A 266 -8.87 13.24 2.93
N LYS A 267 -7.92 14.09 2.51
CA LYS A 267 -6.69 14.37 3.26
C LYS A 267 -6.92 15.22 4.53
N GLN A 268 -8.08 15.88 4.67
CA GLN A 268 -8.45 16.69 5.84
C GLN A 268 -9.14 15.85 6.92
N LYS A 269 -8.34 15.19 7.76
CA LYS A 269 -8.76 14.16 8.72
C LYS A 269 -9.08 14.67 10.12
N ASP A 270 -8.99 15.98 10.36
CA ASP A 270 -9.35 16.56 11.65
C ASP A 270 -10.89 16.55 11.83
N PRO A 271 -11.40 16.41 13.08
CA PRO A 271 -12.84 16.29 13.32
C PRO A 271 -13.67 17.48 12.80
N ALA A 272 -13.15 18.70 12.85
CA ALA A 272 -13.88 19.90 12.44
C ALA A 272 -14.05 19.95 10.92
N SER A 273 -13.01 19.58 10.17
CA SER A 273 -13.08 19.46 8.71
C SER A 273 -14.00 18.32 8.28
N MET A 274 -13.83 17.12 8.85
CA MET A 274 -14.66 15.95 8.51
C MET A 274 -16.15 16.22 8.74
N ALA A 275 -16.52 16.92 9.82
CA ALA A 275 -17.90 17.29 10.10
C ALA A 275 -18.53 18.16 9.00
N ARG A 276 -17.73 18.89 8.22
CA ARG A 276 -18.20 19.72 7.11
C ARG A 276 -18.26 18.96 5.79
N TRP A 277 -17.24 18.16 5.48
CA TRP A 277 -17.11 17.58 4.14
C TRP A 277 -17.67 16.18 3.99
N VAL A 278 -17.64 15.33 5.02
CA VAL A 278 -18.16 13.95 4.92
C VAL A 278 -19.63 13.92 4.53
N PRO A 279 -20.54 14.77 5.07
CA PRO A 279 -21.93 14.82 4.63
C PRO A 279 -22.13 15.14 3.14
N LYS A 280 -21.16 15.80 2.49
CA LYS A 280 -21.16 16.07 1.05
C LYS A 280 -20.56 14.94 0.22
N ALA A 281 -19.62 14.17 0.77
CA ALA A 281 -19.02 13.02 0.10
C ALA A 281 -19.94 11.78 0.09
N VAL A 282 -20.73 11.57 1.15
CA VAL A 282 -21.60 10.39 1.29
C VAL A 282 -22.59 10.23 0.12
N PRO A 283 -23.33 11.28 -0.32
CA PRO A 283 -24.24 11.16 -1.47
C PRO A 283 -23.54 10.75 -2.78
N LEU A 284 -22.23 11.01 -2.93
CA LEU A 284 -21.49 10.65 -4.15
C LEU A 284 -21.42 9.13 -4.34
N LEU A 285 -21.53 8.34 -3.26
CA LEU A 285 -21.52 6.87 -3.36
C LEU A 285 -22.68 6.36 -4.24
N GLY A 286 -23.78 7.12 -4.30
CA GLY A 286 -24.93 6.84 -5.19
C GLY A 286 -24.82 7.46 -6.58
N ASP A 287 -23.90 8.40 -6.83
CA ASP A 287 -23.73 9.06 -8.12
C ASP A 287 -22.74 8.29 -8.99
N ALA A 288 -23.22 7.67 -10.07
CA ALA A 288 -22.38 6.85 -10.95
C ALA A 288 -21.17 7.60 -11.56
N ARG A 289 -21.24 8.93 -11.72
CA ARG A 289 -20.13 9.71 -12.27
C ARG A 289 -19.07 10.01 -11.23
N LEU A 290 -19.47 10.23 -9.97
CA LEU A 290 -18.56 10.66 -8.89
C LEU A 290 -18.32 9.62 -7.80
N ARG A 291 -18.88 8.42 -7.97
CA ARG A 291 -18.75 7.33 -7.00
C ARG A 291 -17.31 7.06 -6.62
N ARG A 292 -16.40 7.05 -7.59
CA ARG A 292 -14.98 6.78 -7.35
C ARG A 292 -14.33 7.86 -6.50
N ALA A 293 -14.67 9.13 -6.71
CA ALA A 293 -14.23 10.23 -5.84
C ALA A 293 -14.80 10.09 -4.43
N GLY A 294 -16.09 9.73 -4.30
CA GLY A 294 -16.71 9.43 -3.01
C GLY A 294 -16.03 8.28 -2.28
N LEU A 295 -15.78 7.15 -2.95
CA LEU A 295 -15.06 6.00 -2.41
C LEU A 295 -13.64 6.36 -1.99
N ARG A 296 -12.90 7.13 -2.80
CA ARG A 296 -11.54 7.60 -2.44
C ARG A 296 -11.58 8.45 -1.18
N ALA A 297 -12.44 9.46 -1.13
CA ALA A 297 -12.57 10.34 0.03
C ALA A 297 -12.98 9.56 1.30
N MET A 298 -13.95 8.65 1.20
CA MET A 298 -14.38 7.81 2.34
C MET A 298 -13.29 6.83 2.78
N SER A 299 -12.47 6.34 1.86
CA SER A 299 -11.32 5.49 2.16
C SER A 299 -10.28 6.21 3.04
N ASP A 300 -10.02 7.49 2.81
CA ASP A 300 -9.01 8.25 3.56
C ASP A 300 -9.39 8.50 5.02
N VAL A 301 -10.69 8.46 5.32
CA VAL A 301 -11.26 8.62 6.67
C VAL A 301 -11.88 7.35 7.23
N ALA A 302 -11.58 6.18 6.64
CA ALA A 302 -12.03 4.89 7.16
C ALA A 302 -11.63 4.74 8.64
N GLY A 303 -12.60 4.42 9.48
CA GLY A 303 -12.40 4.25 10.93
C GLY A 303 -12.44 5.56 11.73
N ARG A 304 -12.63 6.72 11.09
CA ARG A 304 -12.69 8.03 11.77
C ARG A 304 -14.10 8.62 11.85
N THR A 305 -15.05 8.15 11.05
CA THR A 305 -16.45 8.60 11.03
C THR A 305 -17.41 7.44 10.84
N THR A 306 -18.58 7.51 11.47
CA THR A 306 -19.69 6.57 11.24
C THR A 306 -20.57 6.97 10.06
N LEU A 307 -20.49 8.23 9.61
CA LEU A 307 -21.24 8.71 8.45
C LEU A 307 -20.78 7.97 7.19
N GLY A 308 -21.74 7.56 6.35
CA GLY A 308 -21.45 6.83 5.12
C GLY A 308 -21.38 5.32 5.26
N LEU A 309 -21.36 4.75 6.47
CA LEU A 309 -21.28 3.29 6.65
C LEU A 309 -22.50 2.57 6.08
N GLU A 310 -23.70 3.14 6.23
CA GLU A 310 -24.93 2.57 5.67
C GLU A 310 -24.95 2.66 4.15
N GLU A 311 -24.49 3.77 3.58
CA GLU A 311 -24.40 4.00 2.15
C GLU A 311 -23.35 3.12 1.49
N LEU A 312 -22.19 2.93 2.13
CA LEU A 312 -21.18 1.95 1.70
C LEU A 312 -21.78 0.54 1.69
N ALA A 313 -22.49 0.16 2.75
CA ALA A 313 -23.16 -1.15 2.83
C ALA A 313 -24.31 -1.32 1.83
N ALA A 314 -24.99 -0.23 1.47
CA ALA A 314 -26.00 -0.25 0.41
C ALA A 314 -25.34 -0.43 -0.96
N LEU A 315 -24.23 0.25 -1.22
CA LEU A 315 -23.46 0.16 -2.46
C LEU A 315 -22.97 -1.27 -2.72
N THR A 316 -22.59 -2.04 -1.69
CA THR A 316 -22.18 -3.44 -1.89
C THR A 316 -23.29 -4.33 -2.48
N ARG A 317 -24.56 -3.91 -2.35
CA ARG A 317 -25.74 -4.62 -2.86
C ARG A 317 -26.33 -3.99 -4.13
N ASP A 318 -25.77 -2.89 -4.60
CA ASP A 318 -26.28 -2.19 -5.78
C ASP A 318 -25.89 -2.95 -7.07
N ALA A 319 -26.85 -3.62 -7.69
CA ALA A 319 -26.61 -4.36 -8.93
C ALA A 319 -26.25 -3.45 -10.12
N SER A 320 -26.53 -2.15 -10.05
CA SER A 320 -26.20 -1.18 -11.09
C SER A 320 -24.78 -0.62 -10.98
N ALA A 321 -24.13 -0.78 -9.82
CA ALA A 321 -22.74 -0.38 -9.61
C ALA A 321 -21.76 -1.40 -10.21
N LEU A 322 -20.59 -0.91 -10.64
CA LEU A 322 -19.50 -1.77 -11.10
C LEU A 322 -19.03 -2.67 -9.95
N GLU A 323 -18.68 -3.92 -10.24
CA GLU A 323 -18.21 -4.85 -9.21
C GLU A 323 -16.99 -4.32 -8.44
N GLU A 324 -16.08 -3.64 -9.15
CA GLU A 324 -14.93 -2.96 -8.56
C GLU A 324 -15.33 -1.93 -7.49
N ASP A 325 -16.32 -1.08 -7.77
CA ASP A 325 -16.82 -0.07 -6.82
C ASP A 325 -17.44 -0.75 -5.57
N ARG A 326 -18.16 -1.85 -5.78
CA ARG A 326 -18.78 -2.62 -4.68
C ARG A 326 -17.73 -3.28 -3.80
N LEU A 327 -16.72 -3.90 -4.39
CA LEU A 327 -15.59 -4.49 -3.67
C LEU A 327 -14.83 -3.41 -2.90
N ARG A 328 -14.59 -2.25 -3.52
CA ARG A 328 -13.94 -1.12 -2.85
C ARG A 328 -14.74 -0.65 -1.64
N ALA A 329 -16.07 -0.63 -1.71
CA ALA A 329 -16.90 -0.32 -0.54
C ALA A 329 -16.72 -1.32 0.61
N VAL A 330 -16.58 -2.63 0.32
CA VAL A 330 -16.24 -3.65 1.32
C VAL A 330 -14.88 -3.36 1.97
N GLU A 331 -13.87 -3.05 1.16
CA GLU A 331 -12.52 -2.73 1.65
C GLU A 331 -12.51 -1.53 2.59
N ILE A 332 -13.30 -0.48 2.29
CA ILE A 332 -13.44 0.70 3.15
C ILE A 332 -14.12 0.33 4.48
N ILE A 333 -15.17 -0.50 4.46
CA ILE A 333 -15.82 -1.00 5.67
C ILE A 333 -14.84 -1.82 6.52
N VAL A 334 -14.05 -2.68 5.87
CA VAL A 334 -13.00 -3.49 6.52
C VAL A 334 -11.93 -2.60 7.16
N ALA A 335 -11.40 -1.63 6.42
CA ALA A 335 -10.43 -0.66 6.94
C ALA A 335 -11.02 0.14 8.11
N GLY A 336 -12.32 0.45 8.05
CA GLY A 336 -13.02 1.12 9.14
C GLY A 336 -13.19 0.26 10.39
N ALA A 337 -13.30 -1.05 10.24
CA ALA A 337 -13.43 -2.02 11.34
C ALA A 337 -12.08 -2.48 11.94
N ASP A 338 -10.96 -2.13 11.29
CA ASP A 338 -9.63 -2.55 11.70
C ASP A 338 -9.19 -1.85 12.99
N THR A 339 -9.05 -2.63 14.07
CA THR A 339 -8.65 -2.12 15.39
C THR A 339 -7.14 -1.89 15.55
N SER A 340 -6.33 -2.31 14.57
CA SER A 340 -4.89 -1.99 14.54
C SER A 340 -4.62 -0.54 14.14
N ASN A 341 -5.58 0.10 13.47
CA ASN A 341 -5.49 1.49 13.07
C ASN A 341 -5.57 2.42 14.30
N ARG A 342 -4.40 2.90 14.75
CA ARG A 342 -4.27 3.77 15.93
C ARG A 342 -4.93 5.15 15.76
N ASP A 343 -5.14 5.54 14.52
CA ASP A 343 -5.80 6.80 14.17
C ASP A 343 -7.34 6.68 14.13
N GLY A 344 -7.87 5.46 14.20
CA GLY A 344 -9.29 5.19 14.21
C GLY A 344 -9.94 5.48 15.58
N SER A 345 -11.24 5.74 15.56
CA SER A 345 -12.06 5.82 16.77
C SER A 345 -12.60 4.44 17.12
N ALA A 346 -12.44 4.02 18.38
CA ALA A 346 -12.97 2.74 18.87
C ALA A 346 -14.50 2.60 18.68
N GLU A 347 -15.24 3.72 18.80
CA GLU A 347 -16.69 3.74 18.55
C GLU A 347 -17.01 3.49 17.07
N VAL A 348 -16.26 4.15 16.17
CA VAL A 348 -16.41 3.98 14.72
C VAL A 348 -16.01 2.56 14.29
N GLN A 349 -14.90 2.04 14.80
CA GLN A 349 -14.44 0.67 14.54
C GLN A 349 -15.48 -0.35 14.97
N LYS A 350 -16.11 -0.16 16.13
CA LYS A 350 -17.21 -1.03 16.59
C LYS A 350 -18.43 -0.96 15.65
N ALA A 351 -18.81 0.23 15.19
CA ALA A 351 -19.91 0.40 14.24
C ALA A 351 -19.59 -0.25 12.88
N ALA A 352 -18.41 0.00 12.33
CA ALA A 352 -17.94 -0.59 11.09
C ALA A 352 -17.84 -2.11 11.19
N ARG A 353 -17.39 -2.65 12.33
CA ARG A 353 -17.37 -4.11 12.59
C ARG A 353 -18.77 -4.73 12.53
N ALA A 354 -19.80 -4.06 13.05
CA ALA A 354 -21.18 -4.56 12.98
C ALA A 354 -21.69 -4.62 11.53
N VAL A 355 -21.36 -3.60 10.73
CA VAL A 355 -21.68 -3.56 9.29
C VAL A 355 -20.92 -4.65 8.54
N TRP A 356 -19.60 -4.75 8.76
CA TRP A 356 -18.75 -5.80 8.21
C TRP A 356 -19.29 -7.19 8.53
N TRP A 357 -19.66 -7.46 9.79
CA TRP A 357 -20.17 -8.77 10.20
C TRP A 357 -21.42 -9.16 9.40
N THR A 358 -22.38 -8.23 9.28
CA THR A 358 -23.63 -8.45 8.55
C THR A 358 -23.39 -8.74 7.07
N LEU A 359 -22.39 -8.08 6.48
CA LEU A 359 -22.04 -8.23 5.08
C LEU A 359 -21.20 -9.49 4.79
N CYS A 360 -20.15 -9.70 5.58
CA CYS A 360 -19.06 -10.60 5.27
C CYS A 360 -19.22 -11.99 5.90
N ASP A 361 -19.92 -12.15 7.03
CA ASP A 361 -20.19 -13.48 7.60
C ASP A 361 -20.86 -14.44 6.59
N PRO A 362 -21.95 -14.09 5.89
CA PRO A 362 -22.55 -15.00 4.91
C PRO A 362 -21.63 -15.30 3.70
N ILE A 363 -20.82 -14.31 3.28
CA ILE A 363 -19.86 -14.48 2.17
C ILE A 363 -18.77 -15.47 2.59
N ILE A 364 -18.15 -15.28 3.76
CA ILE A 364 -17.08 -16.14 4.26
C ILE A 364 -17.57 -17.57 4.52
N ARG A 365 -18.84 -17.74 4.91
CA ARG A 365 -19.47 -19.07 5.08
C ARG A 365 -19.73 -19.82 3.78
N ALA A 366 -19.85 -19.13 2.65
CA ALA A 366 -20.26 -19.72 1.37
C ALA A 366 -19.14 -19.77 0.32
N GLU A 367 -18.29 -18.75 0.28
CA GLU A 367 -17.31 -18.52 -0.78
C GLU A 367 -15.93 -19.12 -0.47
N LYS A 368 -15.06 -19.14 -1.48
CA LYS A 368 -13.70 -19.66 -1.37
C LYS A 368 -12.61 -18.58 -1.46
N PRO A 369 -11.40 -18.79 -0.89
CA PRO A 369 -10.33 -17.78 -0.82
C PRO A 369 -9.89 -17.14 -2.13
N GLY A 370 -10.06 -17.82 -3.27
CA GLY A 370 -9.74 -17.26 -4.57
C GLY A 370 -10.69 -16.15 -5.04
N GLN A 371 -11.91 -16.08 -4.50
CA GLN A 371 -12.96 -15.18 -4.97
C GLN A 371 -12.77 -13.73 -4.49
N PRO A 372 -13.05 -12.72 -5.34
CA PRO A 372 -12.87 -11.31 -4.98
C PRO A 372 -13.58 -10.90 -3.69
N TRP A 373 -14.84 -11.34 -3.51
CA TRP A 373 -15.65 -11.02 -2.33
C TRP A 373 -15.12 -11.66 -1.06
N PHE A 374 -14.63 -12.89 -1.11
CA PHE A 374 -13.98 -13.51 0.03
C PHE A 374 -12.71 -12.75 0.41
N LYS A 375 -11.88 -12.39 -0.59
CA LYS A 375 -10.66 -11.62 -0.36
C LYS A 375 -10.91 -10.24 0.23
N ALA A 376 -11.96 -9.56 -0.23
CA ALA A 376 -12.36 -8.26 0.32
C ALA A 376 -12.84 -8.39 1.77
N CYS A 377 -13.55 -9.48 2.10
CA CYS A 377 -14.11 -9.70 3.44
C CYS A 377 -13.13 -10.27 4.47
N ASN A 378 -12.12 -11.03 4.05
CA ASN A 378 -11.24 -11.80 4.93
C ASN A 378 -9.73 -11.44 4.88
N PRO A 379 -9.27 -10.21 4.53
CA PRO A 379 -7.83 -9.94 4.49
C PRO A 379 -7.24 -9.74 5.90
N THR A 380 -8.07 -9.39 6.91
CA THR A 380 -7.61 -8.89 8.21
C THR A 380 -8.52 -9.30 9.38
N SER A 381 -9.13 -10.48 9.35
CA SER A 381 -10.01 -10.95 10.45
C SER A 381 -9.34 -10.94 11.82
N TYR A 382 -8.00 -11.03 11.89
CA TYR A 382 -7.20 -10.86 13.11
C TYR A 382 -7.39 -9.49 13.79
N TRP A 383 -7.46 -8.41 13.02
CA TRP A 383 -7.55 -7.04 13.55
C TRP A 383 -8.99 -6.53 13.67
N ILE A 384 -9.93 -7.16 12.98
CA ILE A 384 -11.37 -6.87 13.14
C ILE A 384 -11.92 -7.57 14.39
N ILE A 385 -11.53 -8.83 14.61
CA ILE A 385 -11.86 -9.61 15.82
C ILE A 385 -10.60 -9.70 16.68
N ALA A 386 -10.37 -8.63 17.44
CA ALA A 386 -9.17 -8.48 18.27
C ALA A 386 -9.11 -9.51 19.42
N ASP A 387 -10.27 -9.88 19.98
CA ASP A 387 -10.32 -10.92 21.01
C ASP A 387 -10.03 -12.29 20.38
N GLU A 388 -8.96 -12.92 20.85
CA GLU A 388 -8.43 -14.12 20.22
C GLU A 388 -9.32 -15.35 20.45
N ALA A 389 -10.04 -15.40 21.57
CA ALA A 389 -10.97 -16.49 21.85
C ALA A 389 -12.23 -16.37 20.98
N GLU A 390 -12.77 -15.17 20.83
CA GLU A 390 -13.87 -14.84 19.92
C GLU A 390 -13.47 -15.15 18.47
N ARG A 391 -12.24 -14.77 18.07
CA ARG A 391 -11.72 -15.04 16.72
C ARG A 391 -11.58 -16.53 16.46
N ALA A 392 -11.02 -17.29 17.40
CA ALA A 392 -10.89 -18.74 17.29
C ALA A 392 -12.27 -19.38 17.07
N LYS A 393 -13.24 -19.03 17.91
CA LYS A 393 -14.61 -19.52 17.80
C LYS A 393 -15.22 -19.18 16.44
N THR A 394 -15.08 -17.94 15.99
CA THR A 394 -15.59 -17.48 14.69
C THR A 394 -15.00 -18.27 13.52
N LEU A 395 -13.68 -18.46 13.51
CA LEU A 395 -13.00 -19.27 12.50
C LEU A 395 -13.48 -20.74 12.53
N GLY A 396 -13.70 -21.31 13.71
CA GLY A 396 -14.28 -22.65 13.87
C GLY A 396 -15.71 -22.75 13.34
N ASP A 397 -16.53 -21.72 13.57
CA ASP A 397 -17.90 -21.65 13.06
C ASP A 397 -17.93 -21.51 11.53
N TRP A 398 -17.00 -20.76 10.94
CA TRP A 398 -16.83 -20.69 9.48
C TRP A 398 -16.30 -21.99 8.88
N LEU A 399 -15.33 -22.64 9.54
CA LEU A 399 -14.82 -23.97 9.16
C LEU A 399 -15.95 -25.00 9.06
N THR A 400 -16.86 -24.99 10.04
CA THR A 400 -18.01 -25.90 10.09
C THR A 400 -19.01 -25.60 8.98
N ALA A 401 -19.33 -24.33 8.77
CA ALA A 401 -20.35 -23.90 7.82
C ALA A 401 -19.90 -24.07 6.35
N ASN A 402 -18.65 -23.73 6.05
CA ASN A 402 -18.15 -23.67 4.68
C ASN A 402 -17.75 -25.06 4.16
N GLN A 403 -18.37 -25.48 3.06
CA GLN A 403 -18.15 -26.80 2.45
C GLN A 403 -17.02 -26.81 1.41
N ASN A 404 -16.45 -25.66 1.07
CA ASN A 404 -15.39 -25.57 0.08
C ASN A 404 -14.05 -26.04 0.68
N VAL A 405 -13.37 -26.97 -0.01
CA VAL A 405 -12.08 -27.53 0.41
C VAL A 405 -11.02 -26.45 0.62
N GLU A 406 -10.87 -25.50 -0.32
CA GLU A 406 -9.87 -24.42 -0.23
C GLU A 406 -10.16 -23.51 0.99
N ALA A 407 -11.43 -23.21 1.25
CA ALA A 407 -11.85 -22.43 2.41
C ALA A 407 -11.58 -23.15 3.73
N LYS A 408 -11.93 -24.44 3.83
CA LYS A 408 -11.64 -25.27 5.02
C LYS A 408 -10.15 -25.31 5.32
N VAL A 409 -9.31 -25.56 4.32
CA VAL A 409 -7.85 -25.54 4.47
C VAL A 409 -7.36 -24.16 4.95
N HIS A 410 -7.88 -23.09 4.38
CA HIS A 410 -7.54 -21.72 4.79
C HIS A 410 -7.90 -21.43 6.26
N PHE A 411 -9.10 -21.81 6.72
CA PHE A 411 -9.50 -21.63 8.12
C PHE A 411 -8.66 -22.49 9.07
N LEU A 412 -8.36 -23.74 8.69
CA LEU A 412 -7.51 -24.64 9.47
C LEU A 412 -6.08 -24.08 9.62
N GLN A 413 -5.50 -23.54 8.55
CA GLN A 413 -4.19 -22.87 8.60
C GLN A 413 -4.22 -21.61 9.46
N SER A 414 -5.32 -20.83 9.39
CA SER A 414 -5.50 -19.65 10.24
C SER A 414 -5.58 -20.02 11.73
N LEU A 415 -6.32 -21.08 12.05
CA LEU A 415 -6.42 -21.63 13.41
C LEU A 415 -5.08 -22.23 13.87
N GLU A 416 -4.34 -22.92 13.01
CA GLU A 416 -2.99 -23.40 13.31
C GLU A 416 -2.06 -22.23 13.70
N GLY A 417 -2.11 -21.13 12.95
CA GLY A 417 -1.32 -19.92 13.22
C GLY A 417 -1.64 -19.24 14.56
N MET A 418 -2.76 -19.58 15.20
CA MET A 418 -3.14 -19.06 16.51
C MET A 418 -2.61 -19.90 17.69
N TRP A 419 -1.99 -21.06 17.46
CA TRP A 419 -1.44 -21.92 18.51
C TRP A 419 -2.48 -22.25 19.60
N SER A 420 -2.10 -22.30 20.88
CA SER A 420 -3.01 -22.60 21.99
C SER A 420 -4.24 -21.69 22.07
N LYS A 421 -4.20 -20.49 21.47
CA LYS A 421 -5.33 -19.56 21.44
C LYS A 421 -6.49 -20.06 20.57
N ALA A 422 -6.25 -21.01 19.65
CA ALA A 422 -7.30 -21.67 18.87
C ALA A 422 -8.01 -22.81 19.60
N LEU A 423 -7.68 -23.09 20.87
CA LEU A 423 -8.34 -24.13 21.66
C LEU A 423 -9.88 -24.03 21.67
N PRO A 424 -10.53 -22.84 21.68
CA PRO A 424 -11.98 -22.74 21.57
C PRO A 424 -12.60 -23.36 20.31
N ALA A 425 -11.80 -23.58 19.25
CA ALA A 425 -12.23 -24.21 18.00
C ALA A 425 -11.82 -25.70 17.87
N ALA A 426 -11.20 -26.28 18.90
CA ALA A 426 -10.63 -27.62 18.83
C ALA A 426 -11.65 -28.72 18.50
N GLY A 427 -12.90 -28.57 18.92
CA GLY A 427 -13.99 -29.50 18.58
C GLY A 427 -14.28 -29.51 17.07
N GLN A 428 -14.38 -28.32 16.48
CA GLN A 428 -14.60 -28.13 15.04
C GLN A 428 -13.41 -28.67 14.23
N ILE A 429 -12.17 -28.41 14.66
CA ILE A 429 -10.97 -28.92 13.99
C ILE A 429 -10.94 -30.46 14.01
N ARG A 430 -11.28 -31.09 15.14
CA ARG A 430 -11.34 -32.57 15.23
C ARG A 430 -12.35 -33.18 14.28
N ALA A 431 -13.51 -32.54 14.09
CA ALA A 431 -14.55 -33.04 13.19
C ALA A 431 -14.05 -33.19 11.74
N GLU A 432 -13.18 -32.28 11.29
CA GLU A 432 -12.64 -32.27 9.93
C GLU A 432 -11.63 -33.40 9.64
N ARG A 433 -11.19 -34.15 10.66
CA ARG A 433 -10.35 -35.35 10.45
C ARG A 433 -11.08 -36.50 9.75
N SER A 434 -12.41 -36.46 9.74
CA SER A 434 -13.24 -37.42 9.01
C SER A 434 -13.68 -36.88 7.64
N HIS A 435 -13.10 -35.76 7.18
CA HIS A 435 -13.42 -35.17 5.88
C HIS A 435 -12.97 -36.07 4.72
N ALA A 436 -13.71 -36.08 3.62
CA ALA A 436 -13.42 -36.93 2.47
C ALA A 436 -12.15 -36.51 1.70
N ASP A 437 -11.84 -35.22 1.71
CA ASP A 437 -10.64 -34.67 1.06
C ASP A 437 -9.40 -34.78 1.97
N PRO A 438 -8.30 -35.42 1.51
CA PRO A 438 -7.10 -35.63 2.31
C PRO A 438 -6.35 -34.34 2.68
N SER A 439 -6.50 -33.27 1.91
CA SER A 439 -5.87 -31.98 2.23
C SER A 439 -6.49 -31.32 3.45
N VAL A 440 -7.82 -31.45 3.62
CA VAL A 440 -8.54 -30.98 4.80
C VAL A 440 -8.13 -31.80 6.03
N VAL A 441 -8.05 -33.12 5.89
CA VAL A 441 -7.58 -34.00 6.97
C VAL A 441 -6.16 -33.63 7.41
N ALA A 442 -5.24 -33.46 6.44
CA ALA A 442 -3.86 -33.08 6.72
C ALA A 442 -3.77 -31.71 7.43
N ALA A 443 -4.55 -30.72 6.98
CA ALA A 443 -4.60 -29.40 7.62
C ALA A 443 -5.19 -29.46 9.04
N ALA A 444 -6.23 -30.27 9.26
CA ALA A 444 -6.84 -30.47 10.57
C ALA A 444 -5.88 -31.13 11.55
N GLU A 445 -5.14 -32.15 11.11
CA GLU A 445 -4.10 -32.76 11.92
C GLU A 445 -2.94 -31.81 12.20
N SER A 446 -2.53 -30.99 11.23
CA SER A 446 -1.50 -29.96 11.43
C SER A 446 -1.92 -28.95 12.49
N ALA A 447 -3.15 -28.43 12.40
CA ALA A 447 -3.72 -27.54 13.40
C ALA A 447 -3.76 -28.20 14.79
N LEU A 448 -4.21 -29.45 14.90
CA LEU A 448 -4.21 -30.16 16.19
C LEU A 448 -2.82 -30.42 16.74
N ASN A 449 -1.82 -30.75 15.90
CA ASN A 449 -0.43 -30.89 16.35
C ASN A 449 0.11 -29.62 17.00
N ARG A 450 -0.42 -28.45 16.57
CA ARG A 450 -0.01 -27.15 17.07
C ARG A 450 -0.77 -26.71 18.30
N ILE A 451 -2.10 -26.89 18.30
CA ILE A 451 -3.00 -26.40 19.33
C ILE A 451 -3.09 -27.37 20.51
N GLU A 452 -2.97 -28.67 20.21
CA GLU A 452 -3.15 -29.78 21.15
C GLU A 452 -2.10 -30.89 20.89
N PRO A 453 -0.80 -30.66 21.16
CA PRO A 453 0.29 -31.55 20.76
C PRO A 453 0.13 -33.04 21.10
N ALA A 454 -0.54 -33.37 22.20
CA ALA A 454 -0.81 -34.74 22.62
C ALA A 454 -2.23 -35.24 22.27
N TRP A 455 -2.87 -34.66 21.24
CA TRP A 455 -4.23 -35.04 20.85
C TRP A 455 -4.35 -36.51 20.42
N ARG A 456 -3.33 -37.06 19.73
CA ARG A 456 -3.34 -38.48 19.29
C ARG A 456 -3.33 -39.43 20.48
N GLU A 457 -2.51 -39.08 21.47
CA GLU A 457 -2.39 -39.78 22.74
C GLU A 457 -3.71 -39.76 23.52
N ARG A 458 -4.38 -38.59 23.59
CA ARG A 458 -5.71 -38.47 24.19
C ARG A 458 -6.76 -39.32 23.47
N ASP A 459 -6.80 -39.25 22.14
CA ASP A 459 -7.76 -40.01 21.35
C ASP A 459 -7.54 -41.53 21.51
N ALA A 460 -6.29 -41.98 21.53
CA ALA A 460 -5.94 -43.39 21.75
C ALA A 460 -6.40 -43.88 23.14
N ARG A 461 -6.24 -43.06 24.19
CA ARG A 461 -6.75 -43.37 25.54
C ARG A 461 -8.27 -43.40 25.60
N ALA A 462 -8.94 -42.44 24.96
CA ALA A 462 -10.39 -42.37 24.92
C ALA A 462 -11.02 -43.55 24.17
N ALA A 463 -10.32 -44.10 23.16
CA ALA A 463 -10.74 -45.28 22.41
C ALA A 463 -10.38 -46.61 23.10
N ALA A 464 -9.50 -46.61 24.11
CA ALA A 464 -9.17 -47.83 24.84
C ALA A 464 -10.37 -48.30 25.68
N PRO A 465 -10.71 -49.60 25.66
CA PRO A 465 -11.76 -50.12 26.53
C PRO A 465 -11.42 -49.81 27.98
N ALA A 466 -12.39 -49.26 28.73
CA ALA A 466 -12.22 -48.99 30.14
C ALA A 466 -11.65 -50.25 30.81
N LYS A 467 -10.40 -50.17 31.29
CA LYS A 467 -9.81 -51.28 32.04
C LYS A 467 -10.79 -51.64 33.16
N PRO A 468 -11.15 -52.92 33.34
CA PRO A 468 -11.99 -53.30 34.46
C PRO A 468 -11.35 -52.73 35.72
N ALA A 469 -12.16 -52.02 36.51
CA ALA A 469 -11.69 -51.46 37.78
C ALA A 469 -10.91 -52.56 38.51
N PRO A 470 -9.70 -52.25 39.03
CA PRO A 470 -8.94 -53.24 39.76
C PRO A 470 -9.86 -53.88 40.80
N PRO A 471 -9.82 -55.21 40.97
CA PRO A 471 -10.73 -55.91 41.87
C PRO A 471 -10.73 -55.18 43.20
N ALA A 472 -11.92 -54.87 43.71
CA ALA A 472 -12.10 -54.19 44.98
C ALA A 472 -11.22 -54.89 46.03
N GLY A 473 -10.06 -54.29 46.31
CA GLY A 473 -9.33 -54.57 47.54
C GLY A 473 -10.28 -54.29 48.70
N PRO A 474 -10.13 -54.99 49.83
CA PRO A 474 -11.07 -54.94 50.94
C PRO A 474 -11.44 -53.49 51.24
N GLU A 475 -12.75 -53.27 51.27
CA GLU A 475 -13.47 -52.03 51.53
C GLU A 475 -12.65 -51.10 52.42
N ALA A 476 -12.17 -49.98 51.86
CA ALA A 476 -11.55 -48.93 52.65
C ALA A 476 -12.59 -48.45 53.67
N PRO A 477 -12.26 -48.40 54.98
CA PRO A 477 -13.22 -48.01 55.99
C PRO A 477 -13.67 -46.57 55.71
N ALA A 478 -14.99 -46.42 55.51
CA ALA A 478 -15.65 -45.13 55.47
C ALA A 478 -15.55 -44.48 56.86
N THR A 479 -14.55 -43.60 57.05
CA THR A 479 -14.57 -42.60 58.12
C THR A 479 -13.88 -41.32 57.65
N GLY A 480 -14.60 -40.21 57.73
CA GLY A 480 -14.14 -38.90 57.30
C GLY A 480 -12.87 -38.44 58.02
N LYS A 481 -11.86 -38.08 57.23
CA LYS A 481 -10.88 -37.03 57.52
C LYS A 481 -10.56 -36.34 56.19
N SER A 482 -10.56 -35.03 56.18
CA SER A 482 -10.00 -34.21 55.10
C SER A 482 -8.59 -34.72 54.77
N GLY A 483 -8.46 -35.49 53.69
CA GLY A 483 -7.19 -36.09 53.30
C GLY A 483 -6.18 -34.98 53.01
N LYS A 484 -5.04 -35.02 53.69
CA LYS A 484 -3.91 -34.14 53.40
C LYS A 484 -3.20 -34.70 52.16
N GLY A 485 -2.88 -33.84 51.20
CA GLY A 485 -2.00 -34.19 50.08
C GLY A 485 -0.64 -34.69 50.55
N ALA A 486 0.12 -35.34 49.68
CA ALA A 486 1.49 -35.78 50.00
C ALA A 486 2.39 -34.59 50.37
N ASP A 487 3.39 -34.79 51.23
CA ASP A 487 4.38 -33.75 51.53
C ASP A 487 5.17 -33.39 50.26
N GLY A 488 5.03 -32.14 49.79
CA GLY A 488 5.54 -31.71 48.50
C GLY A 488 7.06 -31.70 48.43
N ALA A 489 7.75 -31.31 49.50
CA ALA A 489 9.21 -31.27 49.55
C ALA A 489 9.81 -32.69 49.49
N SER A 490 9.25 -33.62 50.28
CA SER A 490 9.69 -35.02 50.29
C SER A 490 9.37 -35.72 48.98
N LEU A 491 8.21 -35.45 48.39
CA LEU A 491 7.82 -36.04 47.10
C LEU A 491 8.71 -35.53 45.96
N PHE A 492 8.99 -34.23 45.92
CA PHE A 492 9.92 -33.62 44.97
C PHE A 492 11.32 -34.26 45.07
N ALA A 493 11.87 -34.37 46.28
CA ALA A 493 13.16 -35.01 46.50
C ALA A 493 13.17 -36.47 46.02
N ALA A 494 12.14 -37.26 46.36
CA ALA A 494 12.02 -38.66 45.97
C ALA A 494 11.93 -38.84 44.44
N ILE A 495 11.17 -37.99 43.75
CA ILE A 495 11.06 -38.01 42.28
C ILE A 495 12.39 -37.60 41.64
N SER A 496 13.04 -36.56 42.16
CA SER A 496 14.32 -36.06 41.64
C SER A 496 15.46 -37.08 41.69
N SER A 497 15.44 -37.97 42.69
CA SER A 497 16.43 -39.04 42.87
C SER A 497 16.00 -40.37 42.27
N GLY A 498 14.81 -40.45 41.64
CA GLY A 498 14.26 -41.70 41.13
C GLY A 498 13.91 -42.74 42.21
N ASP A 499 13.71 -42.35 43.47
CA ASP A 499 13.41 -43.27 44.57
C ASP A 499 11.92 -43.67 44.59
N VAL A 500 11.61 -44.71 43.81
CA VAL A 500 10.25 -45.28 43.70
C VAL A 500 9.72 -45.75 45.06
N ALA A 501 10.58 -46.25 45.96
CA ALA A 501 10.15 -46.74 47.26
C ALA A 501 9.71 -45.58 48.18
N ALA A 502 10.39 -44.43 48.10
CA ALA A 502 9.96 -43.21 48.78
C ALA A 502 8.65 -42.67 48.20
N VAL A 503 8.49 -42.65 46.87
CA VAL A 503 7.21 -42.24 46.25
C VAL A 503 6.05 -43.12 46.72
N LYS A 504 6.24 -44.45 46.81
CA LYS A 504 5.24 -45.41 47.31
C LYS A 504 4.83 -45.19 48.77
N ARG A 505 5.71 -44.60 49.59
CA ARG A 505 5.39 -44.23 50.99
C ARG A 505 4.61 -42.92 51.09
N LEU A 506 4.79 -42.03 50.12
CA LEU A 506 4.26 -40.66 50.15
C LEU A 506 2.92 -40.52 49.42
N VAL A 507 2.74 -41.27 48.32
CA VAL A 507 1.55 -41.20 47.47
C VAL A 507 0.79 -42.51 47.53
N THR A 508 -0.52 -42.43 47.71
CA THR A 508 -1.47 -43.54 47.80
C THR A 508 -2.70 -43.23 46.94
N SER A 509 -3.58 -44.20 46.73
CA SER A 509 -4.84 -43.98 46.01
C SER A 509 -5.71 -42.89 46.65
N SER A 510 -5.57 -42.68 47.96
CA SER A 510 -6.33 -41.66 48.70
C SER A 510 -5.86 -40.22 48.49
N ASN A 511 -4.63 -39.99 48.00
CA ASN A 511 -4.06 -38.64 47.86
C ASN A 511 -3.42 -38.36 46.49
N VAL A 512 -3.43 -39.30 45.55
CA VAL A 512 -2.83 -39.14 44.20
C VAL A 512 -3.48 -38.01 43.38
N HIS A 513 -4.73 -37.67 43.67
CA HIS A 513 -5.47 -36.58 43.03
C HIS A 513 -5.44 -35.26 43.82
N MET A 514 -4.84 -35.26 45.01
CA MET A 514 -4.81 -34.09 45.87
C MET A 514 -3.56 -33.24 45.57
N PRO A 515 -3.68 -31.90 45.56
CA PRO A 515 -2.52 -31.01 45.56
C PRO A 515 -1.55 -31.39 46.67
N VAL A 516 -0.25 -31.42 46.38
CA VAL A 516 0.75 -31.68 47.41
C VAL A 516 0.82 -30.55 48.42
N GLN A 517 1.37 -30.82 49.60
CA GLN A 517 1.50 -29.82 50.65
C GLN A 517 2.83 -29.11 50.54
N TYR A 518 2.77 -27.81 50.23
CA TYR A 518 3.87 -26.88 50.45
C TYR A 518 3.40 -25.81 51.41
N ALA A 519 4.22 -25.46 52.39
CA ALA A 519 3.87 -24.45 53.39
C ALA A 519 3.62 -23.04 52.79
N GLN A 520 4.06 -22.78 51.55
CA GLN A 520 4.05 -21.46 50.92
C GLN A 520 3.38 -21.41 49.54
N ILE A 521 2.78 -22.49 49.04
CA ILE A 521 2.19 -22.54 47.69
C ILE A 521 0.70 -22.87 47.80
N SER A 522 -0.15 -21.91 47.43
CA SER A 522 -1.62 -22.05 47.45
C SER A 522 -2.15 -22.94 46.32
N ASN A 523 -1.46 -23.00 45.18
CA ASN A 523 -1.83 -23.79 44.00
C ASN A 523 -0.80 -24.89 43.70
N ALA A 524 -0.58 -25.77 44.67
CA ALA A 524 0.41 -26.83 44.53
C ALA A 524 -0.01 -27.85 43.45
N PRO A 525 0.94 -28.39 42.66
CA PRO A 525 0.67 -29.42 41.68
C PRO A 525 0.23 -30.73 42.35
N VAL A 526 -0.46 -31.59 41.61
CA VAL A 526 -0.70 -32.97 42.04
C VAL A 526 0.52 -33.86 41.76
N PRO A 527 0.67 -35.02 42.42
CA PRO A 527 1.82 -35.91 42.25
C PRO A 527 2.24 -36.23 40.81
N ILE A 528 1.30 -36.49 39.90
CA ILE A 528 1.61 -36.81 38.49
C ILE A 528 2.20 -35.63 37.73
N GLN A 529 1.77 -34.40 38.05
CA GLN A 529 2.35 -33.20 37.46
C GLN A 529 3.79 -33.00 37.94
N ILE A 530 4.09 -33.26 39.21
CA ILE A 530 5.47 -33.19 39.72
C ILE A 530 6.34 -34.18 38.96
N ALA A 531 5.88 -35.43 38.78
CA ALA A 531 6.64 -36.42 38.01
C ALA A 531 6.92 -35.94 36.57
N ILE A 532 5.93 -35.39 35.89
CA ILE A 532 6.09 -34.90 34.51
C ILE A 532 7.03 -33.69 34.43
N ASN A 533 7.03 -32.79 35.42
CA ASN A 533 7.97 -31.66 35.46
C ASN A 533 9.45 -32.09 35.57
N TYR A 534 9.73 -33.35 35.92
CA TYR A 534 11.08 -33.94 35.97
C TYR A 534 11.50 -34.63 34.68
N CYS A 535 10.64 -34.66 33.68
CA CYS A 535 11.01 -35.08 32.35
C CYS A 535 12.15 -34.22 31.79
N GLY A 536 13.19 -34.86 31.25
CA GLY A 536 14.38 -34.18 30.71
C GLY A 536 15.47 -33.86 31.74
N ILE A 537 15.27 -34.15 33.03
CA ILE A 537 16.30 -34.00 34.08
C ILE A 537 17.10 -35.31 34.19
N PRO A 538 18.40 -35.34 33.84
CA PRO A 538 19.18 -36.58 33.76
C PRO A 538 19.20 -37.40 35.05
N GLN A 539 19.17 -36.73 36.21
CA GLN A 539 19.24 -37.37 37.53
C GLN A 539 17.98 -38.18 37.87
N ALA A 540 16.82 -37.80 37.35
CA ALA A 540 15.55 -38.49 37.59
C ALA A 540 15.24 -39.57 36.53
N ALA A 541 15.93 -39.52 35.38
CA ALA A 541 15.58 -40.28 34.18
C ALA A 541 15.47 -41.81 34.39
N ALA A 542 16.33 -42.40 35.23
CA ALA A 542 16.35 -43.85 35.45
C ALA A 542 15.14 -44.37 36.25
N GLY A 543 14.64 -43.60 37.22
CA GLY A 543 13.53 -44.01 38.09
C GLY A 543 12.16 -43.51 37.64
N LEU A 544 12.13 -42.48 36.79
CA LEU A 544 10.91 -41.79 36.40
C LEU A 544 9.85 -42.69 35.73
N PRO A 545 10.17 -43.64 34.83
CA PRO A 545 9.17 -44.55 34.27
C PRO A 545 8.45 -45.39 35.34
N ALA A 546 9.17 -45.87 36.35
CA ALA A 546 8.60 -46.65 37.45
C ALA A 546 7.74 -45.79 38.40
N VAL A 547 8.13 -44.53 38.61
CA VAL A 547 7.32 -43.54 39.34
C VAL A 547 6.01 -43.26 38.60
N VAL A 548 6.06 -42.94 37.31
CA VAL A 548 4.87 -42.65 36.50
C VAL A 548 3.94 -43.87 36.44
N THR A 549 4.50 -45.07 36.22
CA THR A 549 3.74 -46.33 36.24
C THR A 549 3.00 -46.52 37.57
N TYR A 550 3.67 -46.23 38.69
CA TYR A 550 3.06 -46.33 40.01
C TYR A 550 1.94 -45.30 40.22
N LEU A 551 2.16 -44.04 39.84
CA LEU A 551 1.14 -43.00 39.97
C LEU A 551 -0.10 -43.32 39.11
N MET A 552 0.10 -43.78 37.88
CA MET A 552 -0.98 -44.22 37.00
C MET A 552 -1.74 -45.42 37.59
N SER A 553 -1.05 -46.38 38.24
CA SER A 553 -1.71 -47.52 38.88
C SER A 553 -2.53 -47.15 40.12
N LEU A 554 -2.25 -46.00 40.74
CA LEU A 554 -3.07 -45.43 41.80
C LEU A 554 -4.29 -44.66 41.28
N GLY A 555 -4.43 -44.49 39.96
CA GLY A 555 -5.52 -43.77 39.32
C GLY A 555 -5.19 -42.35 38.89
N ALA A 556 -3.92 -41.92 38.91
CA ALA A 556 -3.55 -40.57 38.47
C ALA A 556 -4.13 -40.23 37.09
N ASN A 557 -4.68 -39.01 36.95
CA ASN A 557 -5.23 -38.53 35.69
C ASN A 557 -4.22 -37.62 34.98
N PRO A 558 -3.69 -37.99 33.80
CA PRO A 558 -2.78 -37.14 33.05
C PRO A 558 -3.49 -36.10 32.16
N ASP A 559 -4.83 -36.13 32.06
CA ASP A 559 -5.63 -35.12 31.33
C ASP A 559 -5.96 -33.87 32.18
N ILE A 560 -5.26 -33.69 33.29
CA ILE A 560 -5.46 -32.51 34.13
C ILE A 560 -4.82 -31.27 33.51
N THR A 561 -5.38 -30.11 33.87
CA THR A 561 -4.79 -28.81 33.57
C THR A 561 -3.79 -28.43 34.67
N THR A 562 -2.63 -27.91 34.28
CA THR A 562 -1.64 -27.36 35.22
C THR A 562 -2.22 -26.11 35.90
N PRO A 563 -1.63 -25.65 37.03
CA PRO A 563 -1.99 -24.36 37.63
C PRO A 563 -1.81 -23.15 36.70
N MET A 564 -1.08 -23.30 35.58
CA MET A 564 -0.88 -22.26 34.57
C MET A 564 -1.94 -22.30 33.45
N GLY A 565 -2.84 -23.29 33.45
CA GLY A 565 -3.89 -23.42 32.43
C GLY A 565 -3.55 -24.37 31.26
N ASP A 566 -2.35 -24.95 31.23
CA ASP A 566 -1.91 -25.84 30.15
C ASP A 566 -2.36 -27.29 30.38
N ALA A 567 -2.64 -28.04 29.31
CA ALA A 567 -2.87 -29.47 29.42
C ALA A 567 -1.56 -30.20 29.79
N LEU A 568 -1.58 -30.97 30.87
CA LEU A 568 -0.38 -31.65 31.38
C LEU A 568 0.23 -32.61 30.35
N LEU A 569 -0.61 -33.29 29.57
CA LEU A 569 -0.17 -34.21 28.52
C LEU A 569 0.51 -33.48 27.34
N ASP A 570 0.10 -32.25 27.03
CA ASP A 570 0.76 -31.44 26.00
C ASP A 570 2.14 -30.97 26.47
N HIS A 571 2.27 -30.62 27.76
CA HIS A 571 3.58 -30.34 28.36
C HIS A 571 4.48 -31.59 28.33
N ALA A 572 3.94 -32.75 28.71
CA ALA A 572 4.66 -34.01 28.68
C ALA A 572 5.16 -34.35 27.27
N LYS A 573 4.38 -34.07 26.22
CA LYS A 573 4.77 -34.34 24.82
C LYS A 573 6.06 -33.64 24.41
N TYR A 574 6.34 -32.46 24.96
CA TYR A 574 7.57 -31.70 24.67
C TYR A 574 8.70 -32.00 25.64
N ALA A 575 8.40 -32.25 26.92
CA ALA A 575 9.40 -32.40 27.96
C ALA A 575 9.86 -33.86 28.14
N CYS A 576 8.98 -34.83 27.90
CA CYS A 576 9.17 -36.23 28.26
C CYS A 576 9.74 -37.11 27.15
N PRO A 577 10.61 -38.07 27.51
CA PRO A 577 10.99 -39.15 26.61
C PRO A 577 9.78 -39.97 26.11
N PRO A 578 9.85 -40.59 24.92
CA PRO A 578 8.75 -41.38 24.35
C PRO A 578 8.23 -42.49 25.27
N GLU A 579 9.09 -43.10 26.09
CA GLU A 579 8.72 -44.14 27.04
C GLU A 579 7.79 -43.64 28.16
N ILE A 580 7.96 -42.40 28.62
CA ILE A 580 7.05 -41.80 29.61
C ILE A 580 5.72 -41.47 28.95
N MET A 581 5.73 -40.93 27.74
CA MET A 581 4.51 -40.70 26.98
C MET A 581 3.73 -42.01 26.75
N ALA A 582 4.41 -43.10 26.44
CA ALA A 582 3.76 -44.42 26.29
C ALA A 582 3.09 -44.91 27.58
N LEU A 583 3.57 -44.51 28.76
CA LEU A 583 2.94 -44.85 30.05
C LEU A 583 1.74 -43.97 30.37
N LEU A 584 1.78 -42.68 29.99
CA LEU A 584 0.66 -41.75 30.19
C LEU A 584 -0.55 -42.08 29.29
N VAL A 585 -0.32 -42.88 28.24
CA VAL A 585 -1.31 -43.28 27.22
C VAL A 585 -1.94 -44.65 27.48
N GLN A 586 -1.50 -45.33 28.54
CA GLN A 586 -2.08 -46.60 29.00
C GLN A 586 -3.21 -46.39 30.01
#